data_AF-A0A845RWI9-F1
#
_entry.id   AF-A0A845RWI9-F1
#
_cell.length_a   1.000
_cell.length_b   1.000
_cell.length_c   1.000
_cell.angle_alpha   90.00
_cell.angle_beta   90.00
_cell.angle_gamma   90.00
#
_symmetry.space_group_name_H-M   'P 1'
#
loop_
_entity.id
_entity.type
_entity.pdbx_description
1 polymer ?
#
loop_
_entity_poly.entity_id
_entity_poly.type
_entity_poly.pdbx_seq_one_letter_code
_entity_poly.pdbx_strand_id
1 'polypeptide(L)'
;FRKNKRIRSALVFDNVSKVKSKGINPKKKTKILEFLAIKTEIKDNYFDIRLIFSGDSILLVKAEEIDSSLEDFGKTWETSYKPKHKI
;
A
#
# COMPACT_ATOMS: atom_id res chain seq x y z
N PHE A 1 -0.95 -13.41 -27.62
CA PHE A 1 -1.10 -12.25 -26.71
C PHE A 1 -0.79 -12.67 -25.28
N ARG A 2 0.00 -11.89 -24.50
CA ARG A 2 0.32 -12.22 -23.10
C ARG A 2 -0.94 -12.09 -22.24
N LYS A 3 -1.31 -13.16 -21.54
CA LYS A 3 -2.42 -13.14 -20.57
C LYS A 3 -2.05 -12.28 -19.36
N ASN A 4 -3.02 -11.56 -18.78
CA ASN A 4 -2.78 -10.78 -17.57
C ASN A 4 -2.49 -11.74 -16.41
N LYS A 5 -1.56 -11.35 -15.53
CA LYS A 5 -1.17 -12.12 -14.35
C LYS A 5 -1.21 -11.25 -13.10
N ARG A 6 -1.42 -11.88 -11.95
CA ARG A 6 -1.25 -11.30 -10.61
C ARG A 6 -0.29 -12.17 -9.83
N ILE A 7 0.39 -11.55 -8.87
CA ILE A 7 1.23 -12.20 -7.88
C ILE A 7 0.91 -11.57 -6.52
N ARG A 8 1.12 -12.31 -5.44
CA ARG A 8 1.03 -11.73 -4.10
C ARG A 8 2.33 -10.99 -3.86
N SER A 9 2.27 -9.78 -3.35
CA SER A 9 3.46 -9.01 -3.01
C SER A 9 3.29 -8.47 -1.59
N ALA A 10 4.39 -8.27 -0.88
CA ALA A 10 4.39 -7.55 0.39
C ALA A 10 5.22 -6.28 0.24
N LEU A 11 4.64 -5.16 0.68
CA LEU A 11 5.34 -3.91 0.89
C LEU A 11 5.62 -3.81 2.38
N VAL A 12 6.90 -3.75 2.76
CA VAL A 12 7.35 -3.63 4.14
C VAL A 12 7.99 -2.26 4.31
N PHE A 13 7.70 -1.60 5.43
CA PHE A 13 8.37 -0.38 5.86
C PHE A 13 9.08 -0.68 7.18
N ASP A 14 10.40 -0.45 7.20
CA ASP A 14 11.24 -0.62 8.37
C ASP A 14 11.43 0.72 9.10
N ASN A 15 12.00 0.66 10.31
CA ASN A 15 12.28 1.83 11.15
C ASN A 15 11.05 2.75 11.37
N VAL A 16 9.85 2.15 11.43
CA VAL A 16 8.58 2.86 11.63
C VAL A 16 8.40 3.26 13.09
N SER A 17 8.35 4.56 13.34
CA SER A 17 8.08 5.13 14.67
C SER A 17 6.60 5.08 15.07
N LYS A 18 5.69 5.22 14.09
CA LYS A 18 4.24 5.30 14.36
C LYS A 18 3.41 4.94 13.15
N VAL A 19 2.26 4.32 13.40
CA VAL A 19 1.22 4.10 12.39
C VAL A 19 -0.12 4.65 12.89
N LYS A 20 -0.86 5.32 12.01
CA LYS A 20 -2.25 5.74 12.24
C LYS A 20 -3.11 5.31 11.06
N SER A 21 -4.37 5.01 11.31
CA SER A 21 -5.34 4.72 10.27
C SER A 21 -6.56 5.64 10.32
N LYS A 22 -7.13 5.93 9.17
CA LYS A 22 -8.43 6.58 8.98
C LYS A 22 -9.27 5.74 8.02
N GLY A 23 -10.53 5.47 8.33
CA GLY A 23 -11.41 4.65 7.47
C GLY A 23 -11.07 3.15 7.42
N ILE A 24 -10.05 2.71 8.15
CA ILE A 24 -9.61 1.31 8.23
C ILE A 24 -9.86 0.80 9.65
N ASN A 25 -10.72 -0.20 9.78
CA ASN A 25 -10.91 -0.93 11.02
C ASN A 25 -10.01 -2.17 11.02
N PRO A 26 -8.89 -2.20 11.78
CA PRO A 26 -7.96 -3.33 11.78
C PRO A 26 -8.59 -4.63 12.34
N LYS A 27 -9.69 -4.54 13.09
CA LYS A 27 -10.42 -5.72 13.58
C LYS A 27 -11.21 -6.42 12.46
N LYS A 28 -11.54 -5.73 11.38
CA LYS A 28 -12.32 -6.28 10.25
C LYS A 28 -11.40 -6.82 9.16
N LYS A 29 -10.82 -8.01 9.39
CA LYS A 29 -9.82 -8.65 8.54
C LYS A 29 -10.28 -9.02 7.12
N THR A 30 -11.57 -8.95 6.82
CA THR A 30 -12.16 -9.33 5.52
C THR A 30 -12.32 -8.16 4.55
N LYS A 31 -12.14 -6.90 5.00
CA LYS A 31 -12.24 -5.73 4.11
C LYS A 31 -11.03 -5.71 3.18
N ILE A 32 -11.29 -5.77 1.87
CA ILE A 32 -10.27 -5.50 0.85
C ILE A 32 -10.07 -3.98 0.77
N LEU A 33 -8.82 -3.54 0.82
CA LEU A 33 -8.45 -2.14 0.62
C LEU A 33 -7.86 -1.98 -0.78
N GLU A 34 -8.50 -1.18 -1.63
CA GLU A 34 -8.00 -0.93 -2.98
C GLU A 34 -6.97 0.19 -2.92
N PHE A 35 -5.71 -0.15 -3.10
CA PHE A 35 -4.61 0.79 -3.02
C PHE A 35 -4.57 1.70 -4.24
N LEU A 36 -4.48 3.02 -4.01
CA LEU A 36 -4.55 4.03 -5.06
C LEU A 36 -3.22 4.77 -5.24
N ALA A 37 -2.58 5.20 -4.14
CA ALA A 37 -1.38 6.01 -4.22
C ALA A 37 -0.56 5.97 -2.92
N ILE A 38 0.72 6.31 -3.04
CA ILE A 38 1.59 6.71 -1.93
C ILE A 38 1.87 8.20 -2.07
N LYS A 39 1.75 8.94 -0.98
CA LYS A 39 2.22 10.32 -0.89
C LYS A 39 3.13 10.47 0.32
N THR A 40 4.20 11.23 0.18
CA THR A 40 5.15 11.49 1.26
C THR A 40 5.25 12.98 1.51
N GLU A 41 5.40 13.35 2.77
CA GLU A 41 5.73 14.71 3.20
C GLU A 41 6.73 14.62 4.36
N ILE A 42 7.61 15.62 4.47
CA ILE A 42 8.50 15.73 5.64
C ILE A 42 7.82 16.64 6.65
N LYS A 43 7.70 16.17 7.89
CA LYS A 43 7.10 16.90 9.00
C LYS A 43 7.83 16.63 10.31
N ASP A 44 8.29 17.70 10.95
CA ASP A 44 9.04 17.64 12.21
C ASP A 44 10.28 16.72 12.14
N ASN A 45 11.01 16.73 11.02
CA ASN A 45 12.16 15.86 10.71
C ASN A 45 11.83 14.36 10.52
N TYR A 46 10.56 14.00 10.35
CA TYR A 46 10.14 12.64 10.00
C TYR A 46 9.44 12.63 8.65
N PHE A 47 9.44 11.47 7.98
CA PHE A 47 8.60 11.19 6.83
C PHE A 47 7.21 10.76 7.28
N ASP A 48 6.19 11.50 6.86
CA ASP A 48 4.79 11.12 6.90
C ASP A 48 4.44 10.45 5.56
N ILE A 49 4.43 9.12 5.53
CA ILE A 49 4.13 8.29 4.36
C ILE A 49 2.66 7.90 4.40
N ARG A 50 1.86 8.46 3.49
CA ARG A 50 0.42 8.20 3.36
C ARG A 50 0.17 7.16 2.29
N LEU A 51 -0.28 5.97 2.71
CA LEU A 51 -0.86 4.94 1.85
C LEU A 51 -2.35 5.23 1.68
N ILE A 52 -2.75 5.59 0.47
CA ILE A 52 -4.10 6.05 0.16
C ILE A 52 -4.86 4.91 -0.52
N PHE A 53 -6.04 4.61 -0.01
CA PHE A 53 -6.93 3.57 -0.51
C PHE A 53 -8.27 4.18 -0.94
N SER A 54 -9.03 3.46 -1.77
CA SER A 54 -10.38 3.86 -2.16
C SER A 54 -11.32 3.96 -0.94
N GLY A 55 -12.37 4.77 -1.06
CA GLY A 55 -13.31 5.03 0.03
C GLY A 55 -12.67 5.80 1.20
N ASP A 56 -11.89 6.83 0.89
CA ASP A 56 -11.28 7.79 1.83
C ASP A 56 -10.50 7.17 2.99
N SER A 57 -9.96 5.97 2.75
CA SER A 57 -9.20 5.20 3.72
C SER A 57 -7.71 5.50 3.57
N ILE A 58 -7.05 5.79 4.69
CA ILE A 58 -5.63 6.19 4.69
C ILE A 58 -4.91 5.44 5.82
N LEU A 59 -3.72 4.92 5.51
CA LEU A 59 -2.72 4.54 6.50
C LEU A 59 -1.60 5.58 6.47
N LEU A 60 -1.33 6.22 7.61
CA LEU A 60 -0.20 7.12 7.78
C LEU A 60 0.88 6.37 8.54
N VAL A 61 2.04 6.21 7.92
CA VAL A 61 3.26 5.62 8.48
C VAL A 61 4.24 6.76 8.72
N LYS A 62 4.78 6.87 9.94
CA LYS A 62 5.77 7.87 10.31
C LYS A 62 7.12 7.21 10.56
N ALA A 63 8.17 7.64 9.88
CA ALA A 63 9.52 7.06 9.98
C ALA A 63 10.60 8.15 9.87
N GLU A 64 11.80 7.89 10.41
CA GLU A 64 12.94 8.82 10.32
C GLU A 64 13.57 8.84 8.92
N GLU A 65 13.53 7.68 8.26
CA GLU A 65 13.92 7.48 6.86
C GLU A 65 12.85 6.65 6.14
N ILE A 66 12.86 6.68 4.80
CA ILE A 66 12.04 5.76 4.02
C ILE A 66 12.89 4.53 3.73
N ASP A 67 12.88 3.57 4.66
CA ASP A 67 13.40 2.23 4.44
C ASP A 67 12.23 1.29 4.13
N SER A 68 12.20 0.75 2.91
CA SER A 68 11.09 -0.08 2.46
C SER A 68 11.49 -1.07 1.36
N SER A 69 10.86 -2.24 1.38
CA SER A 69 11.00 -3.27 0.36
C SER A 69 9.65 -3.66 -0.22
N LEU A 70 9.61 -3.97 -1.52
CA LEU A 70 8.46 -4.55 -2.20
C LEU A 70 8.89 -5.86 -2.84
N GLU A 71 8.39 -6.97 -2.31
CA GLU A 71 8.77 -8.30 -2.75
C GLU A 71 7.57 -9.11 -3.22
N ASP A 72 7.78 -9.91 -4.26
CA ASP A 72 6.81 -10.85 -4.79
C ASP A 72 6.94 -12.21 -4.10
N PHE A 73 5.80 -12.77 -3.68
CA PHE A 73 5.68 -14.04 -2.98
C PHE A 73 4.92 -15.07 -3.80
N GLY A 74 5.56 -16.22 -4.00
CA GLY A 74 4.95 -17.39 -4.61
C GLY A 74 4.85 -17.34 -6.14
N LYS A 75 3.85 -18.02 -6.69
CA LYS A 75 3.67 -18.15 -8.15
C LYS A 75 2.62 -17.16 -8.66
N THR A 76 2.84 -16.63 -9.86
CA THR A 76 1.84 -15.83 -10.56
C THR A 76 0.60 -16.66 -10.91
N TRP A 77 -0.58 -16.06 -10.91
CA TRP A 77 -1.81 -16.65 -11.47
C TRP A 77 -2.41 -15.76 -12.56
N GLU A 78 -3.11 -16.37 -13.52
CA GLU A 78 -3.81 -15.64 -14.58
C GLU A 78 -5.01 -14.86 -14.01
N THR A 79 -5.26 -13.66 -14.53
CA THR A 79 -6.41 -12.83 -14.19
C THR A 79 -7.13 -12.36 -15.46
N SER A 80 -8.46 -12.27 -15.42
CA SER A 80 -9.22 -11.68 -16.53
C SER A 80 -9.07 -10.15 -16.58
N TYR A 81 -8.83 -9.51 -15.43
CA TYR A 81 -8.86 -8.05 -15.29
C TYR A 81 -7.49 -7.46 -14.92
N LYS A 82 -7.05 -6.48 -15.72
CA LYS A 82 -5.99 -5.53 -15.41
C LYS A 82 -6.63 -4.13 -15.29
N PRO A 83 -6.41 -3.39 -14.18
CA PRO A 83 -6.89 -2.02 -14.05
C PRO A 83 -6.41 -1.16 -15.24
N LYS A 84 -7.31 -0.38 -15.83
CA LYS A 84 -6.99 0.62 -16.86
C LYS A 84 -7.22 2.00 -16.26
N HIS A 85 -6.16 2.78 -16.14
CA HIS A 85 -6.23 4.17 -15.70
C HIS A 85 -6.03 5.07 -16.92
N LYS A 86 -6.91 6.06 -17.10
CA LYS A 86 -6.66 7.15 -18.05
C LYS A 86 -5.60 8.05 -17.40
N ILE A 87 -4.53 8.33 -18.14
CA ILE A 87 -3.50 9.32 -17.77
C ILE A 87 -4.01 10.68 -18.23
#